data_AF-A0A6P1RME9-F1
#
_entry.id   AF-A0A6P1RME9-F1
#
_cell.length_a   1.000
_cell.length_b   1.000
_cell.length_c   1.000
_cell.angle_alpha   90.00
_cell.angle_beta   90.00
_cell.angle_gamma   90.00
#
_symmetry.space_group_name_H-M   'P 1'
#
loop_
_entity.id
_entity.type
_entity.pdbx_description
1 polymer ?
#
loop_
_entity_poly.entity_id
_entity_poly.type
_entity_poly.pdbx_seq_one_letter_code
_entity_poly.pdbx_strand_id
1 'polypeptide(L)'
;MYPQLASRLNGAVVVSHTLFDRAAMRQASARHRLTDVSCRWLDTTRVAQRAWAQFARAGYGLGDLTREFGITFSYHHAAEDARATGMILLKAMEETGLSIDDWITRCQPLTP
;
A
#
# COMPACT_ATOMS: atom_id res chain seq x y z
N MET A 1 -10.20 -15.92 -12.66
CA MET A 1 -9.27 -14.89 -12.18
C MET A 1 -9.65 -14.36 -10.79
N TYR A 2 -10.88 -13.88 -10.60
CA TYR A 2 -11.31 -13.34 -9.29
C TYR A 2 -11.22 -14.34 -8.11
N PRO A 3 -11.63 -15.61 -8.24
CA PRO A 3 -11.49 -16.56 -7.12
C PRO A 3 -10.04 -16.79 -6.71
N GLN A 4 -9.10 -16.84 -7.67
CA GLN A 4 -7.67 -16.96 -7.39
C GLN A 4 -7.14 -15.71 -6.66
N LEU A 5 -7.57 -14.52 -7.09
CA LEU A 5 -7.20 -13.28 -6.42
C LEU A 5 -7.75 -13.22 -4.99
N ALA A 6 -9.05 -13.47 -4.82
CA ALA A 6 -9.70 -13.49 -3.51
C ALA A 6 -9.03 -14.50 -2.56
N SER A 7 -8.66 -15.69 -3.04
CA SER A 7 -7.93 -16.69 -2.23
C SER A 7 -6.58 -16.20 -1.71
N ARG A 8 -5.90 -15.32 -2.45
CA ARG A 8 -4.61 -14.74 -2.04
C ARG A 8 -4.75 -13.53 -1.14
N LEU A 9 -5.83 -12.77 -1.30
CA LEU A 9 -6.03 -11.51 -0.56
C LEU A 9 -6.80 -11.72 0.75
N ASN A 10 -7.73 -12.68 0.81
CA ASN A 10 -8.55 -12.89 2.00
C ASN A 10 -7.69 -13.26 3.22
N GLY A 11 -7.90 -12.55 4.32
CA GLY A 11 -7.12 -12.67 5.57
C GLY A 11 -5.73 -12.03 5.53
N ALA A 12 -5.25 -11.61 4.35
CA ALA A 12 -3.93 -11.02 4.19
C ALA A 12 -3.92 -9.52 4.52
N VAL A 13 -2.71 -9.00 4.73
CA VAL A 13 -2.44 -7.56 4.64
C VAL A 13 -2.12 -7.24 3.18
N VAL A 14 -2.88 -6.33 2.60
CA VAL A 14 -2.70 -5.89 1.22
C VAL A 14 -2.16 -4.47 1.23
N VAL A 15 -0.96 -4.33 0.71
CA VAL A 15 -0.22 -3.06 0.68
C VAL A 15 -0.40 -2.43 -0.69
N SER A 16 -0.78 -1.16 -0.73
CA SER A 16 -0.91 -0.37 -1.95
C SER A 16 -0.18 0.96 -1.82
N HIS A 17 0.08 1.62 -2.94
CA HIS A 17 0.55 2.99 -2.96
C HIS A 17 -0.59 3.86 -3.47
N THR A 18 -1.20 4.61 -2.54
CA THR A 18 -2.52 5.27 -2.67
C THR A 18 -3.72 4.33 -2.43
N LEU A 19 -4.90 4.93 -2.29
CA LEU A 19 -6.19 4.24 -2.12
C LEU A 19 -6.80 3.73 -3.43
N PHE A 20 -6.15 3.98 -4.58
CA PHE A 20 -6.70 3.67 -5.90
C PHE A 20 -7.02 2.18 -6.06
N ASP A 21 -6.08 1.29 -5.73
CA ASP A 21 -6.26 -0.17 -5.91
C ASP A 21 -7.43 -0.71 -5.10
N ARG A 22 -7.57 -0.24 -3.85
CA ARG A 22 -8.71 -0.57 -2.99
C ARG A 22 -10.03 -0.12 -3.62
N ALA A 23 -10.07 1.11 -4.12
CA ALA A 23 -11.27 1.66 -4.76
C ALA A 23 -11.62 0.91 -6.06
N ALA A 24 -10.63 0.60 -6.90
CA ALA A 24 -10.80 -0.15 -8.13
C ALA A 24 -11.32 -1.57 -7.85
N MET A 25 -10.76 -2.26 -6.85
CA MET A 25 -11.20 -3.58 -6.42
C MET A 25 -12.65 -3.59 -5.92
N ARG A 26 -13.04 -2.61 -5.11
CA ARG A 26 -14.43 -2.47 -4.64
C ARG A 26 -15.40 -2.17 -5.77
N GLN A 27 -15.03 -1.26 -6.67
CA GLN A 27 -15.86 -0.92 -7.83
C GLN A 27 -16.04 -2.11 -8.77
N ALA A 28 -14.97 -2.87 -9.03
CA ALA A 28 -15.03 -4.08 -9.83
C ALA A 28 -15.94 -5.14 -9.18
N SER A 29 -15.79 -5.38 -7.87
CA SER A 29 -16.62 -6.33 -7.14
C SER A 29 -18.10 -5.92 -7.18
N ALA A 30 -18.41 -4.64 -6.95
CA ALA A 30 -19.76 -4.11 -7.04
C ALA A 30 -20.37 -4.25 -8.44
N ARG A 31 -19.63 -3.87 -9.50
CA ARG A 31 -20.08 -3.99 -10.90
C ARG A 31 -20.45 -5.42 -11.29
N HIS A 32 -19.69 -6.39 -10.78
CA HIS A 32 -19.88 -7.81 -11.10
C HIS A 32 -20.68 -8.57 -10.03
N ARG A 33 -21.23 -7.89 -9.01
CA ARG A 33 -21.98 -8.48 -7.89
C ARG A 33 -21.20 -9.58 -7.15
N LEU A 34 -19.89 -9.36 -6.99
CA LEU A 34 -18.98 -10.25 -6.27
C LEU A 34 -18.86 -9.80 -4.80
N THR A 35 -18.55 -10.75 -3.92
CA THR A 35 -18.26 -10.44 -2.51
C THR A 35 -16.89 -9.79 -2.40
N ASP A 36 -16.82 -8.58 -1.85
CA ASP A 36 -15.55 -7.85 -1.61
C ASP A 36 -14.53 -8.75 -0.87
N VAL A 37 -13.25 -8.57 -1.21
CA VAL A 37 -12.16 -9.27 -0.52
C VAL A 37 -12.04 -8.82 0.93
N SER A 38 -11.96 -9.78 1.84
CA SER A 38 -11.81 -9.53 3.28
C SER A 38 -10.34 -9.45 3.62
N CYS A 39 -9.74 -8.26 3.47
CA CYS A 39 -8.33 -8.03 3.73
C CYS A 39 -8.09 -6.71 4.47
N ARG A 40 -6.90 -6.60 5.09
CA ARG A 40 -6.47 -5.38 5.77
C ARG A 40 -5.64 -4.55 4.80
N TRP A 41 -6.14 -3.38 4.42
CA TRP A 41 -5.43 -2.48 3.50
C TRP A 41 -4.45 -1.58 4.24
N LEU A 42 -3.24 -1.44 3.68
CA LEU A 42 -2.23 -0.49 4.14
C LEU A 42 -1.76 0.39 2.97
N ASP A 43 -1.92 1.70 3.11
CA ASP A 43 -1.50 2.67 2.11
C ASP A 43 -0.10 3.20 2.45
N THR A 44 0.88 2.90 1.61
CA THR A 44 2.27 3.31 1.81
C THR A 44 2.50 4.81 1.67
N THR A 45 1.60 5.57 1.05
CA THR A 45 1.68 7.04 1.07
C THR A 45 1.47 7.57 2.50
N ARG A 46 0.56 6.93 3.25
CA ARG A 46 0.28 7.23 4.66
C ARG A 46 1.40 6.77 5.58
N VAL A 47 2.07 5.69 5.24
CA VAL A 47 3.31 5.23 5.91
C VAL A 47 4.40 6.26 5.68
N ALA A 48 4.65 6.65 4.42
CA ALA A 48 5.71 7.59 4.08
C ALA A 48 5.57 8.95 4.76
N GLN A 49 4.36 9.52 4.75
CA GLN A 49 4.05 10.78 5.45
C GLN A 49 4.30 10.73 6.96
N ARG A 50 4.25 9.54 7.57
CA ARG A 50 4.37 9.34 9.02
C ARG A 50 5.73 8.82 9.47
N ALA A 51 6.45 8.11 8.59
CA ALA A 51 7.79 7.60 8.84
C ALA A 51 8.84 8.69 8.66
N TRP A 52 8.66 9.58 7.69
CA TRP A 52 9.67 10.57 7.31
C TRP A 52 9.09 11.99 7.28
N ALA A 53 9.61 12.88 8.12
CA ALA A 53 9.13 14.26 8.24
C ALA A 53 9.23 15.05 6.91
N GLN A 54 10.26 14.78 6.10
CA GLN A 54 10.45 15.39 4.78
C GLN A 54 9.32 15.07 3.79
N PHE A 55 8.61 13.95 3.99
CA PHE A 55 7.51 13.49 3.15
C PHE A 55 6.13 13.76 3.77
N ALA A 56 6.04 14.52 4.86
CA ALA A 56 4.79 14.75 5.56
C ALA A 56 3.75 15.54 4.75
N ARG A 57 4.19 16.36 3.77
CA ARG A 57 3.30 17.24 2.98
C ARG A 57 3.36 17.01 1.47
N ALA A 58 4.51 16.58 0.93
CA ALA A 58 4.74 16.37 -0.50
C ALA A 58 5.90 15.39 -0.72
N GLY A 59 6.16 15.01 -1.98
CA GLY A 59 7.30 14.15 -2.34
C GLY A 59 7.15 12.68 -1.92
N TYR A 60 5.95 12.26 -1.53
CA TYR A 60 5.64 10.86 -1.17
C TYR A 60 5.08 10.06 -2.35
N GLY A 61 5.23 10.54 -3.58
CA GLY A 61 4.90 9.77 -4.77
C GLY A 61 5.88 8.61 -4.95
N LEU A 62 5.44 7.52 -5.57
CA LEU A 62 6.24 6.31 -5.74
C LEU A 62 7.59 6.61 -6.40
N GLY A 63 7.59 7.46 -7.42
CA GLY A 63 8.80 7.91 -8.12
C GLY A 63 9.75 8.74 -7.26
N ASP A 64 9.22 9.57 -6.37
CA ASP A 64 10.03 10.40 -5.48
C ASP A 64 10.69 9.54 -4.40
N LEU A 65 9.92 8.62 -3.79
CA LEU A 65 10.40 7.72 -2.75
C LEU A 65 11.41 6.71 -3.27
N THR A 66 11.17 6.14 -4.46
CA THR A 66 12.12 5.21 -5.07
C THR A 66 13.45 5.89 -5.39
N ARG A 67 13.40 7.13 -5.89
CA ARG A 67 14.61 7.95 -6.12
C ARG A 67 15.34 8.26 -4.81
N GLU A 68 14.62 8.71 -3.78
CA GLU A 68 15.22 9.02 -2.47
C GLU A 68 15.93 7.80 -1.87
N PHE A 69 15.28 6.65 -1.91
CA PHE A 69 15.77 5.43 -1.25
C PHE A 69 16.68 4.57 -2.11
N GLY A 70 17.05 5.03 -3.31
CA GLY A 70 17.91 4.28 -4.23
C GLY A 70 17.28 2.96 -4.71
N ILE A 71 15.94 2.89 -4.76
CA ILE A 71 15.22 1.72 -5.26
C ILE A 71 15.21 1.79 -6.79
N THR A 72 15.84 0.82 -7.45
CA THR A 72 15.72 0.67 -8.91
C THR A 72 14.25 0.56 -9.26
N PHE A 73 13.75 1.44 -10.13
CA PHE A 73 12.33 1.50 -10.44
C PHE A 73 12.14 1.73 -11.94
N SER A 74 11.46 0.79 -12.59
CA SER A 74 11.03 0.91 -13.99
C SER A 74 9.54 1.25 -14.04
N TYR A 75 9.23 2.43 -14.56
CA TYR A 75 7.84 2.89 -14.67
C TYR A 75 7.04 2.00 -15.66
N HIS A 76 5.73 1.95 -15.44
CA HIS A 76 4.70 1.32 -16.30
C HIS A 76 4.49 -0.20 -16.15
N HIS A 77 5.07 -0.83 -15.14
CA HIS A 77 4.78 -2.24 -14.81
C HIS A 77 4.13 -2.36 -13.43
N ALA A 78 2.86 -2.79 -13.39
CA ALA A 78 2.12 -2.95 -12.13
C ALA A 78 2.83 -3.87 -11.11
N ALA A 79 3.56 -4.88 -11.59
CA ALA A 79 4.37 -5.74 -10.73
C ALA A 79 5.57 -4.99 -10.10
N GLU A 80 6.17 -4.09 -10.86
CA GLU A 80 7.28 -3.25 -10.40
C GLU A 80 6.80 -2.19 -9.42
N ASP A 81 5.62 -1.61 -9.66
CA ASP A 81 4.96 -0.70 -8.72
C ASP A 81 4.67 -1.40 -7.38
N ALA A 82 4.15 -2.63 -7.43
CA ALA A 82 3.89 -3.44 -6.24
C ALA A 82 5.18 -3.80 -5.49
N ARG A 83 6.27 -4.12 -6.21
CA ARG A 83 7.58 -4.41 -5.62
C ARG A 83 8.15 -3.18 -4.92
N ALA A 84 8.16 -2.02 -5.58
CA ALA A 84 8.65 -0.76 -5.03
C ALA A 84 7.83 -0.34 -3.80
N THR A 85 6.50 -0.48 -3.86
CA THR A 85 5.58 -0.25 -2.74
C THR A 85 5.96 -1.10 -1.52
N GLY A 86 6.21 -2.41 -1.73
CA GLY A 86 6.66 -3.30 -0.66
C GLY A 86 8.00 -2.90 -0.06
N MET A 87 8.97 -2.51 -0.90
CA MET A 87 10.28 -2.05 -0.44
C MET A 87 10.20 -0.77 0.40
N ILE A 88 9.34 0.18 0.04
CA ILE A 88 9.12 1.40 0.83
C ILE A 88 8.60 1.04 2.22
N LEU A 89 7.64 0.11 2.31
CA LEU A 89 7.14 -0.35 3.61
C LEU A 89 8.24 -1.03 4.43
N LEU A 90 9.02 -1.93 3.83
CA LEU A 90 10.12 -2.61 4.52
C LEU A 90 11.14 -1.62 5.06
N LYS A 91 11.50 -0.60 4.28
CA LYS A 91 12.40 0.46 4.72
C LYS A 91 11.82 1.28 5.88
N ALA A 92 10.53 1.62 5.83
CA ALA A 92 9.87 2.29 6.94
C ALA A 92 9.89 1.43 8.23
N MET A 93 9.64 0.13 8.11
CA MET A 93 9.69 -0.80 9.24
C MET A 93 11.11 -0.94 9.80
N GLU A 94 12.12 -1.04 8.94
CA GLU A 94 13.52 -1.13 9.32
C GLU A 94 13.98 0.12 10.10
N GLU A 95 13.67 1.32 9.61
CA GLU A 95 14.14 2.56 10.22
C GLU A 95 13.37 2.95 11.50
N THR A 96 12.08 2.61 11.59
CA THR A 96 11.25 2.97 12.75
C THR A 96 11.16 1.88 13.82
N GLY A 97 11.52 0.63 13.48
CA GLY A 97 11.30 -0.53 14.33
C GLY A 97 9.83 -0.93 14.49
N LEU A 98 8.90 -0.29 13.78
CA LEU A 98 7.47 -0.58 13.85
C LEU A 98 7.12 -1.83 13.03
N SER A 99 6.25 -2.67 13.59
CA SER A 99 5.72 -3.84 12.90
C SER A 99 4.68 -3.46 11.84
N ILE A 100 4.30 -4.42 11.00
CA ILE A 100 3.23 -4.22 10.02
C ILE A 100 1.88 -3.92 10.70
N ASP A 101 1.61 -4.54 11.86
CA ASP A 101 0.37 -4.31 12.62
C ASP A 101 0.36 -2.91 13.27
N ASP A 102 1.52 -2.41 13.70
CA ASP A 102 1.65 -1.02 14.17
C ASP A 102 1.33 -0.03 13.05
N TRP A 103 1.86 -0.28 11.84
CA TRP A 103 1.59 0.56 10.68
C TRP A 103 0.12 0.53 10.26
N ILE A 104 -0.52 -0.64 10.29
CA ILE A 104 -1.95 -0.75 10.04
C ILE A 104 -2.72 0.11 11.04
N THR A 105 -2.42 0.00 12.33
CA THR A 105 -3.09 0.77 13.39
C THR A 105 -2.85 2.28 13.22
N ARG A 106 -1.62 2.68 12.89
CA ARG A 106 -1.20 4.09 12.77
C ARG A 106 -1.73 4.77 11.50
N CYS A 107 -1.93 4.01 10.42
CA CYS A 107 -2.37 4.50 9.12
C CYS A 107 -3.86 4.30 8.85
N GLN A 108 -4.58 3.53 9.67
CA GLN A 108 -6.04 3.50 9.62
C GLN A 108 -6.59 4.91 9.84
N PRO A 109 -7.60 5.34 9.06
CA PRO A 109 -8.36 6.52 9.43
C PRO A 109 -8.98 6.26 10.80
N LEU A 110 -8.81 7.21 11.73
CA LEU A 110 -9.61 7.25 12.95
C LEU A 110 -11.07 7.31 12.49
N THR A 111 -11.78 6.19 12.55
CA THR A 111 -13.25 6.24 12.52
C THR A 111 -13.68 7.04 13.75
N PRO A 112 -14.50 8.11 13.59
CA PRO A 112 -15.17 8.71 14.73
C PRO A 112 -16.15 7.72 15.38
#